data_AF-A0A9Q1IR80-F1
#
_entry.id   AF-A0A9Q1IR80-F1
#
_cell.length_a   1.000
_cell.length_b   1.000
_cell.length_c   1.000
_cell.angle_alpha   90.00
_cell.angle_beta   90.00
_cell.angle_gamma   90.00
#
_symmetry.space_group_name_H-M   'P 1'
#
loop_
_entity.id
_entity.type
_entity.pdbx_description
1 polymer ?
#
loop_
_entity_poly.entity_id
_entity_poly.type
_entity_poly.pdbx_seq_one_letter_code
_entity_poly.pdbx_strand_id
1 'polypeptide(L)'
;MNSRGIWLTYALGVGDVAHCSLEYSLLQWCRSFWTLTNVIHNLGMYVFLHAVKGTPFETPDQGKARLLTHWEQLDYGVQFTSSRKFFTISPIILYFLASFYTKYDTTHFVINTASLLSVLIPKLPQLHGVRIFGINKY
;
A
#
# COMPACT_ATOMS: atom_id res chain seq x y z
N MET A 1 20.54 13.01 13.50
CA MET A 1 19.55 12.32 12.64
C MET A 1 18.34 13.21 12.48
N ASN A 2 18.34 14.11 11.50
CA ASN A 2 17.16 14.91 11.14
C ASN A 2 16.92 14.67 9.64
N SER A 3 16.44 13.48 9.30
CA SER A 3 16.09 13.19 7.92
C SER A 3 14.67 13.70 7.68
N ARG A 4 14.51 14.49 6.62
CA ARG A 4 13.19 14.99 6.17
C ARG A 4 12.18 13.86 5.95
N GLY A 5 12.67 12.64 5.74
CA GLY A 5 11.87 11.42 5.71
C GLY A 5 11.00 11.23 6.95
N ILE A 6 11.51 11.50 8.17
CA ILE A 6 10.74 11.34 9.42
C ILE A 6 9.48 12.20 9.41
N TRP A 7 9.58 13.44 8.94
CA TRP A 7 8.44 14.35 8.84
C TRP A 7 7.42 13.89 7.81
N LEU A 8 7.87 13.27 6.70
CA LEU A 8 6.94 12.72 5.72
C LEU A 8 6.29 11.42 6.21
N THR A 9 7.03 10.49 6.82
CA THR A 9 6.42 9.29 7.41
C THR A 9 5.43 9.66 8.50
N TYR A 10 5.73 10.69 9.29
CA TYR A 10 4.80 11.27 10.26
C TYR A 10 3.56 11.86 9.57
N ALA A 11 3.73 12.66 8.52
CA ALA A 11 2.61 13.25 7.78
C ALA A 11 1.73 12.20 7.08
N LEU A 12 2.33 11.14 6.54
CA LEU A 12 1.62 10.00 5.95
C LEU A 12 0.85 9.23 7.03
N GLY A 13 1.48 8.94 8.17
CA GLY A 13 0.81 8.27 9.28
C GLY A 13 -0.33 9.08 9.87
N VAL A 14 -0.14 10.39 10.05
CA VAL A 14 -1.19 11.32 10.48
C VAL A 14 -2.28 11.45 9.41
N GLY A 15 -1.90 11.45 8.13
CA GLY A 15 -2.83 11.47 7.00
C GLY A 15 -3.70 10.22 6.93
N ASP A 16 -3.11 9.03 7.11
CA ASP A 16 -3.84 7.76 7.18
C ASP A 16 -4.77 7.73 8.40
N VAL A 17 -4.31 8.17 9.56
CA VAL A 17 -5.14 8.25 10.78
C VAL A 17 -6.28 9.26 10.59
N ALA A 18 -6.00 10.42 9.98
CA ALA A 18 -7.00 11.44 9.68
C ALA A 18 -7.99 10.96 8.62
N HIS A 19 -7.54 10.23 7.60
CA HIS A 19 -8.39 9.58 6.62
C HIS A 19 -9.33 8.61 7.33
N CYS A 20 -8.83 7.60 8.03
CA CYS A 20 -9.62 6.65 8.82
C CYS A 20 -10.62 7.35 9.78
N SER A 21 -10.23 8.46 10.41
CA SER A 21 -11.08 9.22 11.34
C SER A 21 -12.19 10.02 10.63
N LEU A 22 -11.88 10.59 9.46
CA LEU A 22 -12.84 11.31 8.61
C LEU A 22 -13.85 10.34 7.98
N GLU A 23 -13.35 9.15 7.63
CA GLU A 23 -14.14 8.08 7.05
C GLU A 23 -15.18 7.51 8.04
N TYR A 24 -14.78 7.36 9.30
CA TYR A 24 -15.65 6.93 10.39
C TYR A 24 -16.78 7.94 10.71
N SER A 25 -16.51 9.23 10.55
CA SER A 25 -17.39 10.32 11.03
C SER A 25 -18.38 10.84 9.99
N LEU A 26 -18.12 10.70 8.68
CA LEU A 26 -18.94 11.32 7.63
C LEU A 26 -19.88 10.38 6.85
N LEU A 27 -19.57 9.08 6.73
CA LEU A 27 -20.13 8.27 5.63
C LEU A 27 -20.67 6.88 6.04
N GLN A 28 -21.13 6.71 7.28
CA GLN A 28 -21.76 5.46 7.75
C GLN A 28 -23.03 5.04 6.97
N TRP A 29 -23.53 5.89 6.07
CA TRP A 29 -24.83 5.72 5.43
C TRP A 29 -24.78 5.11 4.02
N CYS A 30 -23.59 4.98 3.41
CA CYS A 30 -23.45 4.47 2.03
C CYS A 30 -22.55 3.23 1.96
N ARG A 31 -23.09 2.12 1.48
CA ARG A 31 -22.38 0.84 1.30
C ARG A 31 -21.09 0.99 0.45
N SER A 32 -21.15 1.83 -0.57
CA SER A 32 -20.04 2.08 -1.50
C SER A 32 -18.83 2.75 -0.86
N PHE A 33 -19.01 3.39 0.29
CA PHE A 33 -17.97 4.12 0.98
C PHE A 33 -16.78 3.22 1.35
N TRP A 34 -17.05 2.09 2.01
CA TRP A 34 -16.04 1.13 2.40
C TRP A 34 -15.26 0.52 1.23
N THR A 35 -15.93 0.39 0.08
CA THR A 35 -15.28 -0.06 -1.15
C THR A 35 -14.35 1.02 -1.69
N LEU A 36 -14.79 2.28 -1.68
CA LEU A 36 -13.97 3.41 -2.11
C LEU A 36 -12.73 3.56 -1.23
N THR A 37 -12.89 3.51 0.10
CA THR A 37 -11.79 3.49 1.08
C THR A 37 -10.78 2.39 0.78
N ASN A 38 -11.24 1.15 0.64
CA ASN A 38 -10.37 0.01 0.37
C ASN A 38 -9.62 0.16 -0.98
N VAL A 39 -10.30 0.66 -2.02
CA VAL A 39 -9.68 0.92 -3.33
C VAL A 39 -8.65 2.05 -3.26
N ILE A 40 -8.98 3.19 -2.63
CA ILE A 40 -8.05 4.32 -2.49
C ILE A 40 -6.83 3.93 -1.67
N HIS A 41 -7.03 3.24 -0.55
CA HIS A 41 -5.94 2.74 0.29
C HIS A 41 -5.02 1.80 -0.49
N ASN A 42 -5.57 0.79 -1.18
CA ASN A 42 -4.77 -0.14 -1.97
C ASN A 42 -4.06 0.55 -3.14
N LEU A 43 -4.70 1.52 -3.81
CA LEU A 43 -4.07 2.30 -4.86
C LEU A 43 -2.89 3.13 -4.33
N GLY A 44 -3.08 3.84 -3.23
CA GLY A 44 -2.02 4.61 -2.57
C GLY A 44 -0.85 3.71 -2.15
N MET A 45 -1.16 2.57 -1.53
CA MET A 45 -0.19 1.55 -1.14
C MET A 45 0.57 0.99 -2.35
N TYR A 46 -0.12 0.70 -3.45
CA TYR A 46 0.51 0.23 -4.68
C TYR A 46 1.48 1.27 -5.24
N VAL A 47 1.04 2.52 -5.37
CA VAL A 47 1.86 3.61 -5.90
C VAL A 47 3.12 3.78 -5.03
N PHE A 48 2.94 3.91 -3.72
CA PHE A 48 4.05 4.14 -2.79
C PHE A 48 5.06 2.97 -2.76
N LEU A 49 4.57 1.74 -2.66
CA LEU A 49 5.45 0.57 -2.45
C LEU A 49 5.99 -0.04 -3.74
N HIS A 50 5.22 0.00 -4.83
CA HIS A 50 5.50 -0.78 -6.03
C HIS A 50 5.68 0.08 -7.28
N ALA A 51 5.17 1.32 -7.33
CA ALA A 51 5.40 2.21 -8.47
C ALA A 51 6.61 3.13 -8.24
N VAL A 52 6.72 3.75 -7.06
CA VAL A 52 7.81 4.67 -6.72
C VAL A 52 9.12 3.90 -6.48
N LYS A 53 10.20 4.41 -7.07
CA LYS A 53 11.57 3.86 -7.00
C LYS A 53 12.56 4.86 -6.41
N GLY A 54 13.72 4.34 -6.01
CA GLY A 54 14.80 5.16 -5.46
C GLY A 54 14.61 5.47 -3.98
N THR A 55 15.39 6.43 -3.51
CA THR A 55 15.36 6.92 -2.12
C THR A 55 14.79 8.34 -2.12
N PRO A 56 13.46 8.53 -2.10
CA PRO A 56 12.83 9.86 -2.22
C PRO A 56 13.22 10.85 -1.12
N PHE A 57 13.80 10.39 0.00
CA PHE A 57 14.22 11.24 1.12
C PHE A 57 15.73 11.28 1.33
N GLU A 58 16.50 10.60 0.49
CA GLU A 58 17.95 10.67 0.50
C GLU A 58 18.43 11.32 -0.80
N THR A 59 19.71 11.73 -0.81
CA THR A 59 20.32 12.26 -2.01
C THR A 59 20.20 11.22 -3.13
N PRO A 60 19.86 11.60 -4.38
CA PRO A 60 19.67 10.65 -5.46
C PRO A 60 20.90 9.77 -5.63
N ASP A 61 20.82 8.54 -5.12
CA ASP A 61 21.86 7.54 -5.32
C ASP A 61 21.81 7.11 -6.79
N GLN A 62 22.95 7.25 -7.49
CA GLN A 62 23.09 6.70 -8.84
C GLN A 62 23.32 5.18 -8.83
N GLY A 63 23.39 4.57 -7.65
CA GLY A 63 23.54 3.15 -7.42
C GLY A 63 22.26 2.33 -7.59
N LYS A 64 22.26 1.14 -6.99
CA LYS A 64 21.23 0.11 -7.18
C LYS A 64 19.84 0.56 -6.68
N ALA A 65 19.78 1.49 -5.73
CA ALA A 65 18.53 1.96 -5.15
C ALA A 65 17.60 2.59 -6.19
N ARG A 66 18.13 3.27 -7.22
CA ARG A 66 17.34 3.91 -8.28
C ARG A 66 16.44 2.92 -9.04
N LEU A 67 16.88 1.67 -9.17
CA LEU A 67 16.16 0.66 -9.95
C LEU A 67 15.12 -0.10 -9.12
N LEU A 68 15.21 -0.03 -7.80
CA LEU A 68 14.40 -0.80 -6.87
C LEU A 68 13.20 0.02 -6.38
N THR A 69 12.06 -0.63 -6.22
CA THR A 69 10.89 0.00 -5.60
C THR A 69 11.06 0.08 -4.08
N HIS A 70 10.23 0.87 -3.41
CA HIS A 70 10.23 0.94 -1.95
C HIS A 70 10.03 -0.41 -1.27
N TRP A 71 9.12 -1.23 -1.79
CA TRP A 71 8.92 -2.59 -1.29
C TRP A 71 10.18 -3.45 -1.38
N GLU A 72 10.96 -3.29 -2.44
CA GLU A 72 12.17 -4.08 -2.65
C GLU A 72 13.30 -3.63 -1.71
N GLN A 73 13.39 -2.32 -1.46
CA GLN A 73 14.37 -1.73 -0.56
C GLN A 73 14.00 -1.91 0.93
N LEU A 74 12.71 -2.11 1.25
CA LEU A 74 12.22 -2.25 2.62
C LEU A 74 12.98 -3.35 3.38
N ASP A 75 13.45 -3.01 4.58
CA ASP A 75 14.25 -3.91 5.44
C ASP A 75 15.41 -4.58 4.69
N TYR A 76 16.07 -3.85 3.80
CA TYR A 76 17.20 -4.33 3.00
C TYR A 76 16.88 -5.57 2.13
N GLY A 77 15.63 -5.73 1.72
CA GLY A 77 15.18 -6.87 0.91
C GLY A 77 14.90 -8.16 1.71
N VAL A 78 15.12 -8.15 3.03
CA VAL A 78 14.86 -9.32 3.89
C VAL A 78 13.35 -9.60 3.92
N GLN A 79 12.97 -10.84 3.60
CA GLN A 79 11.57 -11.25 3.55
C GLN A 79 11.02 -11.54 4.95
N PHE A 80 9.69 -11.46 5.10
CA PHE A 80 8.95 -11.83 6.33
C PHE A 80 9.34 -11.09 7.62
N THR A 81 9.92 -9.90 7.50
CA THR A 81 10.13 -8.97 8.61
C THR A 81 8.80 -8.43 9.16
N SER A 82 8.85 -7.85 10.36
CA SER A 82 7.67 -7.24 11.00
C SER A 82 7.04 -6.15 10.13
N SER A 83 7.85 -5.28 9.51
CA SER A 83 7.36 -4.21 8.64
C SER A 83 6.67 -4.77 7.38
N ARG A 84 7.28 -5.77 6.71
CA ARG A 84 6.67 -6.43 5.55
C ARG A 84 5.37 -7.14 5.91
N LYS A 85 5.31 -7.81 7.06
CA LYS A 85 4.08 -8.44 7.58
C LYS A 85 3.01 -7.39 7.83
N PHE A 86 3.34 -6.28 8.47
CA PHE A 86 2.41 -5.17 8.72
C PHE A 86 1.80 -4.65 7.41
N PHE A 87 2.63 -4.29 6.43
CA PHE A 87 2.13 -3.77 5.14
C PHE A 87 1.41 -4.83 4.29
N THR A 88 1.59 -6.12 4.56
CA THR A 88 0.85 -7.20 3.92
C THR A 88 -0.51 -7.42 4.60
N ILE A 89 -0.55 -7.38 5.93
CA ILE A 89 -1.75 -7.67 6.74
C ILE A 89 -2.73 -6.48 6.75
N SER A 90 -2.24 -5.24 6.79
CA SER A 90 -3.09 -4.04 6.84
C SER A 90 -4.20 -4.01 5.76
N PRO A 91 -3.90 -4.15 4.45
CA PRO A 91 -4.93 -4.17 3.43
C PRO A 91 -5.86 -5.40 3.50
N ILE A 92 -5.41 -6.52 4.07
CA ILE A 92 -6.24 -7.71 4.29
C ILE A 92 -7.31 -7.42 5.36
N ILE A 93 -6.91 -6.77 6.46
CA ILE A 93 -7.86 -6.35 7.51
C ILE A 93 -8.89 -5.38 6.93
N LEU A 94 -8.45 -4.38 6.16
CA LEU A 94 -9.33 -3.41 5.54
C LEU A 94 -10.31 -4.06 4.55
N TYR A 95 -9.85 -5.03 3.76
CA TYR A 95 -10.69 -5.83 2.88
C TYR A 95 -11.79 -6.59 3.64
N PHE A 96 -11.46 -7.21 4.77
CA PHE A 96 -12.45 -7.91 5.59
C PHE A 96 -13.48 -6.95 6.20
N LEU A 97 -13.04 -5.80 6.71
CA LEU A 97 -13.94 -4.75 7.20
C LEU A 97 -14.85 -4.26 6.08
N ALA A 98 -14.30 -3.97 4.90
CA ALA A 98 -15.08 -3.52 3.76
C ALA A 98 -16.11 -4.58 3.31
N SER A 99 -15.73 -5.86 3.29
CA SER A 99 -16.64 -6.97 2.98
C SER A 99 -17.77 -7.10 4.01
N PHE A 100 -17.43 -6.96 5.30
CA PHE A 100 -18.41 -7.02 6.40
C PHE A 100 -19.44 -5.89 6.31
N TYR A 101 -19.00 -4.63 6.17
CA TYR A 101 -19.89 -3.48 6.08
C TYR A 101 -20.67 -3.43 4.76
N THR A 102 -20.09 -3.97 3.68
CA THR A 102 -20.80 -4.18 2.41
C THR A 102 -21.72 -5.39 2.42
N LYS A 103 -21.94 -6.04 3.58
CA LYS A 103 -22.77 -7.24 3.76
C LYS A 103 -22.50 -8.30 2.68
N TYR A 104 -21.25 -8.41 2.24
CA TYR A 104 -20.83 -9.37 1.23
C TYR A 104 -21.59 -9.24 -0.11
N ASP A 105 -22.03 -8.04 -0.47
CA ASP A 105 -22.59 -7.77 -1.79
C ASP A 105 -21.58 -8.14 -2.87
N THR A 106 -22.04 -8.89 -3.88
CA THR A 106 -21.19 -9.47 -4.92
C THR A 106 -20.38 -8.43 -5.68
N THR A 107 -20.98 -7.26 -5.97
CA THR A 107 -20.33 -6.21 -6.76
C THR A 107 -19.17 -5.62 -5.96
N HIS A 108 -19.44 -5.26 -4.70
CA HIS A 108 -18.42 -4.72 -3.80
C HIS A 108 -17.33 -5.75 -3.50
N PHE A 109 -17.69 -7.01 -3.32
CA PHE A 109 -16.76 -8.09 -3.08
C PHE A 109 -15.75 -8.22 -4.22
N VAL A 110 -16.22 -8.34 -5.47
CA VAL A 110 -15.34 -8.48 -6.65
C VAL A 110 -14.38 -7.29 -6.78
N ILE A 111 -14.87 -6.07 -6.62
CA ILE A 111 -14.04 -4.85 -6.68
C ILE A 111 -12.98 -4.85 -5.58
N ASN A 112 -13.37 -5.15 -4.34
CA ASN A 112 -12.48 -5.18 -3.19
C ASN A 112 -11.43 -6.30 -3.32
N THR A 113 -11.79 -7.47 -3.85
CA THR A 113 -10.86 -8.57 -4.09
C THR A 113 -9.86 -8.22 -5.18
N ALA A 114 -10.31 -7.66 -6.32
CA ALA A 114 -9.42 -7.24 -7.39
C ALA A 114 -8.41 -6.18 -6.90
N SER A 115 -8.90 -5.21 -6.14
CA SER A 115 -8.08 -4.19 -5.48
C SER A 115 -7.05 -4.81 -4.53
N LEU A 116 -7.45 -5.75 -3.66
CA LEU A 116 -6.55 -6.44 -2.74
C LEU A 116 -5.47 -7.25 -3.49
N LEU A 117 -5.84 -7.98 -4.54
CA LEU A 117 -4.89 -8.78 -5.33
C LEU A 117 -3.83 -7.91 -5.99
N SER A 118 -4.20 -6.71 -6.44
CA SER A 118 -3.25 -5.76 -7.05
C SER A 118 -2.09 -5.37 -6.10
N VAL A 119 -2.33 -5.36 -4.79
CA VAL A 119 -1.31 -5.03 -3.78
C VAL A 119 -0.66 -6.24 -3.12
N LEU A 120 -1.32 -7.40 -3.11
CA LEU A 120 -0.74 -8.62 -2.51
C LEU A 120 0.16 -9.37 -3.48
N ILE A 121 -0.22 -9.46 -4.76
CA ILE A 121 0.57 -10.19 -5.77
C ILE A 121 2.01 -9.64 -5.82
N PRO A 122 2.25 -8.31 -5.94
CA PRO A 122 3.63 -7.78 -6.01
C PRO A 122 4.43 -7.96 -4.71
N LYS A 123 3.79 -8.32 -3.59
CA LYS A 123 4.47 -8.57 -2.31
C LYS A 123 4.99 -10.00 -2.16
N LEU A 124 4.59 -10.91 -3.06
CA LEU A 124 5.03 -12.30 -3.03
C LEU A 124 6.55 -12.39 -3.22
N PRO A 125 7.27 -13.20 -2.41
CA PRO A 125 8.72 -13.36 -2.53
C PRO A 125 9.18 -13.79 -3.93
N GLN A 126 8.36 -14.57 -4.63
CA GLN A 126 8.62 -15.06 -6.00
C GLN A 126 8.63 -13.94 -7.04
N LEU A 127 8.01 -12.79 -6.74
CA LEU A 127 7.93 -11.64 -7.62
C LEU A 127 8.90 -10.52 -7.22
N HIS A 128 9.77 -10.77 -6.24
CA HIS A 128 10.80 -9.81 -5.84
C HIS A 128 11.81 -9.57 -6.98
N GLY A 129 12.01 -8.30 -7.37
CA GLY A 129 12.89 -7.94 -8.49
C GLY A 129 12.29 -8.20 -9.87
N VAL A 130 11.09 -8.79 -9.96
CA VAL A 130 10.46 -9.12 -11.24
C VAL A 130 9.74 -7.88 -11.80
N ARG A 131 9.94 -7.63 -13.09
CA ARG A 131 9.30 -6.54 -13.83
C ARG A 131 8.29 -7.11 -14.81
N ILE A 132 7.09 -7.40 -14.30
CA ILE A 132 6.00 -7.93 -15.13
C ILE A 132 5.68 -6.90 -16.22
N PHE A 133 5.61 -7.35 -17.48
CA PHE A 133 5.42 -6.50 -18.67
C PHE A 133 6.48 -5.39 -18.87
N GLY A 134 7.63 -5.46 -18.21
CA GLY A 134 8.66 -4.42 -18.30
C GLY A 134 8.30 -3.11 -17.59
N ILE A 135 7.19 -3.06 -16.84
CA ILE A 135 6.86 -1.95 -15.94
C ILE A 135 8.03 -1.79 -14.97
N ASN A 136 8.50 -0.56 -14.74
CA ASN A 136 9.61 -0.27 -13.83
C ASN A 136 10.96 -0.91 -14.24
N LYS A 137 11.25 -1.04 -15.55
CA LYS A 137 12.56 -1.53 -16.03
C LYS A 137 13.71 -0.51 -15.88
N TYR A 138 13.41 0.79 -16.01
CA TYR A 138 14.39 1.88 -15.98
C TYR A 138 14.24 2.75 -14.73
#